data_AF-A0A7S2AJ16-F1
#
_entry.id   AF-A0A7S2AJ16-F1
#
_cell.length_a   1.000
_cell.length_b   1.000
_cell.length_c   1.000
_cell.angle_alpha   90.00
_cell.angle_beta   90.00
_cell.angle_gamma   90.00
#
_symmetry.space_group_name_H-M   'P 1'
#
loop_
_entity.id
_entity.type
_entity.pdbx_description
1 polymer ?
#
loop_
_entity_poly.entity_id
_entity_poly.type
_entity_poly.pdbx_seq_one_letter_code
_entity_poly.pdbx_strand_id
1 'polypeptide(L)'
;TVREFVVGCIVTPVAFEVFWFCVFGGQALEMQREAEAAGITTCASNNNTSSSPSSPANDVTLLSCQATTEIFFDVLDTWQIGDFLSVVSLICLLLYFVTSSDSASLIVDKLTSNGDAISPIPQRIFWAFTEGATATALLVAGGREALTALQASSICAGLPFGILMLLLVPSTLSAMQDMADERDALAHYCKKLVEQKKDDGGLARALSELAPHPPHHLQRQHWMHHALTPLVNFDGLRTPLRAMKAFFLSVVCPWWQSSSIASHVFHDDKGSWRWRAVWGSWLALTLYAWPTVLIVSAFALRGIWPIAWVLYVCFACTLTSIRNQVRSSKDIEGWILLDFAWCLLAYPLVVHQMHSEVQCGGGGGGV
;
A
#
# COMPACT_ATOMS: atom_id res chain seq x y z
N THR A 1 3.93 -11.26 -25.15
CA THR A 1 3.94 -12.54 -24.38
C THR A 1 4.45 -12.28 -22.96
N VAL A 2 4.27 -13.21 -21.99
CA VAL A 2 4.85 -13.06 -20.63
C VAL A 2 6.37 -12.86 -20.69
N ARG A 3 7.04 -13.59 -21.58
CA ARG A 3 8.49 -13.47 -21.81
C ARG A 3 8.88 -12.06 -22.28
N GLU A 4 8.19 -11.51 -23.27
CA GLU A 4 8.43 -10.14 -23.73
C GLU A 4 8.17 -9.10 -22.65
N PHE A 5 7.11 -9.29 -21.85
CA PHE A 5 6.80 -8.39 -20.73
C PHE A 5 7.92 -8.39 -19.69
N VAL A 6 8.37 -9.58 -19.25
CA VAL A 6 9.46 -9.69 -18.26
C VAL A 6 10.76 -9.11 -18.79
N VAL A 7 11.14 -9.44 -20.03
CA VAL A 7 12.34 -8.89 -20.66
C VAL A 7 12.25 -7.38 -20.80
N GLY A 8 11.11 -6.85 -21.25
CA GLY A 8 10.87 -5.42 -21.40
C GLY A 8 10.97 -4.66 -20.07
N CYS A 9 10.36 -5.19 -19.01
CA CYS A 9 10.36 -4.61 -17.67
C CYS A 9 11.73 -4.65 -16.98
N ILE A 10 12.62 -5.57 -17.35
CA ILE A 10 13.96 -5.66 -16.76
C ILE A 10 14.98 -4.88 -17.59
N VAL A 11 15.04 -5.13 -18.91
CA VAL A 11 16.10 -4.59 -19.75
C VAL A 11 15.96 -3.08 -19.93
N THR A 12 14.74 -2.57 -20.11
CA THR A 12 14.53 -1.15 -20.41
C THR A 12 14.93 -0.25 -19.23
N PRO A 13 14.47 -0.49 -17.98
CA PRO A 13 14.88 0.32 -16.84
C PRO A 13 16.37 0.19 -16.54
N VAL A 14 16.93 -1.03 -16.60
CA VAL A 14 18.35 -1.25 -16.34
C VAL A 14 19.23 -0.51 -17.35
N ALA A 15 18.89 -0.55 -18.64
CA ALA A 15 19.65 0.19 -19.65
C ALA A 15 19.63 1.70 -19.40
N PHE A 16 18.47 2.23 -18.99
CA PHE A 16 18.33 3.64 -18.63
C PHE A 16 19.13 4.00 -17.36
N GLU A 17 19.07 3.18 -16.32
CA GLU A 17 19.83 3.38 -15.08
C GLU A 17 21.33 3.34 -15.32
N VAL A 18 21.82 2.36 -16.10
CA VAL A 18 23.24 2.29 -16.48
C VAL A 18 23.67 3.56 -17.21
N PHE A 19 22.88 4.01 -18.19
CA PHE A 19 23.15 5.26 -18.89
C PHE A 19 23.20 6.46 -17.92
N TRP A 20 22.20 6.59 -17.05
CA TRP A 20 22.10 7.67 -16.08
C TRP A 20 23.30 7.72 -15.12
N PHE A 21 23.65 6.58 -14.51
CA PHE A 21 24.78 6.49 -13.59
C PHE A 21 26.13 6.68 -14.29
N CYS A 22 26.29 6.22 -15.52
CA CYS A 22 27.52 6.46 -16.28
C CYS A 22 27.72 7.94 -16.60
N VAL A 23 26.66 8.67 -16.97
CA VAL A 23 26.76 10.10 -17.29
C VAL A 23 26.98 10.93 -16.03
N PHE A 24 26.03 10.94 -15.09
CA PHE A 24 26.10 11.83 -13.93
C PHE A 24 27.09 11.33 -12.87
N GLY A 25 27.13 10.01 -12.63
CA GLY A 25 28.08 9.41 -11.70
C GLY A 25 29.51 9.47 -12.23
N GLY A 26 29.72 9.34 -13.55
CA GLY A 26 31.02 9.52 -14.17
C GLY A 26 31.57 10.94 -13.98
N GLN A 27 30.75 11.96 -14.22
CA GLN A 27 31.14 13.36 -14.01
C GLN A 27 31.40 13.68 -12.53
N ALA A 28 30.55 13.20 -11.62
CA ALA A 28 30.77 13.36 -10.18
C ALA A 28 32.12 12.75 -9.71
N LEU A 29 32.48 11.58 -10.25
CA LEU A 29 33.77 10.93 -9.95
C LEU A 29 34.95 11.71 -10.52
N GLU A 30 34.81 12.32 -11.70
CA GLU A 30 35.83 13.16 -12.31
C GLU A 30 36.10 14.40 -11.45
N MET A 31 35.05 15.12 -11.04
CA MET A 31 35.16 16.27 -10.14
C MET A 31 35.84 15.91 -8.80
N GLN A 32 35.47 14.77 -8.21
CA GLN A 32 36.08 14.29 -6.97
C GLN A 32 37.58 14.02 -7.16
N ARG A 33 37.97 13.40 -8.28
CA ARG A 33 39.38 13.11 -8.59
C ARG A 33 40.20 14.36 -8.87
N GLU A 34 39.60 15.36 -9.52
CA GLU A 34 40.24 16.66 -9.75
C GLU A 34 40.48 17.42 -8.45
N ALA A 35 39.50 17.40 -7.54
CA ALA A 35 39.62 17.99 -6.20
C ALA A 35 40.75 17.34 -5.39
N GLU A 36 40.81 16.00 -5.41
CA GLU A 36 41.88 15.24 -4.73
C GLU A 36 43.25 15.50 -5.37
N ALA A 37 43.34 15.58 -6.70
CA ALA A 37 44.57 15.91 -7.42
C ALA A 37 45.06 17.34 -7.13
N ALA A 38 44.14 18.27 -6.86
CA ALA A 38 44.43 19.62 -6.39
C ALA A 38 44.87 19.67 -4.91
N GLY A 39 44.95 18.52 -4.22
CA GLY A 39 45.37 18.42 -2.82
C GLY A 39 44.26 18.67 -1.80
N ILE A 40 43.00 18.79 -2.25
CA ILE A 40 41.84 18.99 -1.37
C ILE A 40 41.37 17.62 -0.91
N THR A 41 41.82 17.21 0.28
CA THR A 41 41.53 15.87 0.85
C THR A 41 40.69 15.91 2.12
N THR A 42 40.41 17.10 2.65
CA THR A 42 39.62 17.29 3.86
C THR A 42 38.51 18.30 3.61
N CYS A 43 37.33 18.02 4.17
CA CYS A 43 36.24 18.99 4.18
C CYS A 43 36.67 20.17 5.05
N ALA A 44 36.95 21.31 4.42
CA ALA A 44 37.32 22.52 5.14
C ALA A 44 36.15 22.94 6.05
N SER A 45 36.34 22.82 7.38
CA SER A 45 35.36 23.23 8.38
C SER A 45 35.40 24.75 8.54
N ASN A 46 34.81 25.47 7.60
CA ASN A 46 34.70 26.92 7.69
C ASN A 46 33.51 27.23 8.60
N ASN A 47 33.76 27.53 9.88
CA ASN A 47 32.74 27.76 10.92
C ASN A 47 31.84 29.01 10.71
N ASN A 48 31.76 29.60 9.51
CA ASN A 48 31.21 30.95 9.36
C ASN A 48 30.48 31.27 8.05
N THR A 49 30.51 30.42 7.01
CA THR A 49 29.72 30.66 5.79
C THR A 49 29.26 29.33 5.22
N SER A 50 27.96 29.21 4.96
CA SER A 50 27.31 28.11 4.23
C SER A 50 27.65 28.13 2.72
N SER A 51 28.86 28.56 2.38
CA SER A 51 29.41 28.49 1.04
C SER A 51 30.25 27.24 0.98
N SER A 52 29.91 26.36 0.03
CA SER A 52 30.65 25.19 -0.42
C SER A 52 32.16 25.31 -0.17
N PRO A 53 32.87 24.22 0.23
CA PRO A 53 34.33 24.22 0.35
C PRO A 53 34.97 24.36 -1.04
N SER A 54 34.89 25.57 -1.58
CA SER A 54 35.54 26.04 -2.80
C SER A 54 36.85 26.66 -2.35
N SER A 55 37.96 26.10 -2.83
CA SER A 55 39.26 26.72 -2.61
C SER A 55 39.29 28.04 -3.38
N PRO A 56 39.74 29.16 -2.78
CA PRO A 56 39.89 30.44 -3.49
C PRO A 56 40.97 30.40 -4.59
N ALA A 57 41.63 29.26 -4.81
CA ALA A 57 42.74 29.14 -5.75
C ALA A 57 42.38 28.51 -7.11
N ASN A 58 41.33 27.69 -7.27
CA ASN A 58 41.13 26.94 -8.53
C ASN A 58 39.68 26.56 -8.92
N ASP A 59 38.63 27.03 -8.25
CA ASP A 59 37.22 26.71 -8.62
C ASP A 59 36.89 25.20 -8.66
N VAL A 60 37.64 24.39 -7.91
CA VAL A 60 37.42 22.94 -7.82
C VAL A 60 36.70 22.62 -6.51
N THR A 61 35.58 21.90 -6.60
CA THR A 61 34.72 21.52 -5.47
C THR A 61 34.88 20.04 -5.10
N LEU A 62 35.06 19.75 -3.81
CA LEU A 62 35.12 18.37 -3.30
C LEU A 62 33.70 17.86 -2.97
N LEU A 63 33.14 16.99 -3.83
CA LEU A 63 31.75 16.54 -3.72
C LEU A 63 31.45 15.74 -2.45
N SER A 64 32.43 15.00 -1.93
CA SER A 64 32.26 14.20 -0.71
C SER A 64 31.89 15.04 0.52
N CYS A 65 32.12 16.36 0.47
CA CYS A 65 31.86 17.29 1.55
C CYS A 65 30.54 18.05 1.40
N GLN A 66 29.84 17.86 0.27
CA GLN A 66 28.60 18.55 -0.02
C GLN A 66 27.38 17.87 0.59
N ALA A 67 26.33 18.66 0.82
CA ALA A 67 25.03 18.11 1.19
C ALA A 67 24.48 17.24 0.04
N THR A 68 23.85 16.10 0.37
CA THR A 68 23.32 15.15 -0.63
C THR A 68 22.39 15.81 -1.65
N THR A 69 21.68 16.87 -1.26
CA THR A 69 20.75 17.62 -2.11
C THR A 69 21.42 18.56 -3.10
N GLU A 70 22.66 18.97 -2.83
CA GLU A 70 23.41 19.96 -3.63
C GLU A 70 24.34 19.29 -4.66
N ILE A 71 24.84 18.09 -4.35
CA ILE A 71 25.74 17.30 -5.20
C ILE A 71 25.28 17.24 -6.66
N PHE A 72 23.98 17.02 -6.91
CA PHE A 72 23.49 16.92 -8.28
C PHE A 72 23.57 18.25 -9.03
N PHE A 73 23.26 19.36 -8.38
CA PHE A 73 23.32 20.69 -9.00
C PHE A 73 24.76 21.15 -9.22
N ASP A 74 25.67 20.85 -8.30
CA ASP A 74 27.11 21.09 -8.48
C ASP A 74 27.65 20.33 -9.70
N VAL A 75 27.19 19.08 -9.92
CA VAL A 75 27.55 18.32 -11.12
C VAL A 75 27.01 18.97 -12.39
N LEU A 76 25.79 19.52 -12.37
CA LEU A 76 25.24 20.22 -13.53
C LEU A 76 26.01 21.49 -13.87
N ASP A 77 26.54 22.19 -12.86
CA ASP A 77 27.26 23.45 -13.01
C ASP A 77 28.64 23.29 -13.69
N THR A 78 29.16 22.07 -13.76
CA THR A 78 30.37 21.76 -14.54
C THR A 78 30.23 22.07 -16.03
N TRP A 79 28.99 22.01 -16.54
CA TRP A 79 28.71 22.30 -17.93
C TRP A 79 28.39 23.78 -18.11
N GLN A 80 28.82 24.37 -19.22
CA GLN A 80 28.60 25.80 -19.55
C GLN A 80 27.11 26.23 -19.58
N ILE A 81 26.18 25.26 -19.59
CA ILE A 81 24.74 25.45 -19.56
C ILE A 81 24.12 25.01 -18.20
N GLY A 82 24.92 24.96 -17.14
CA GLY A 82 24.56 24.43 -15.83
C GLY A 82 23.32 25.07 -15.23
N ASP A 83 23.25 26.40 -15.19
CA ASP A 83 22.07 27.15 -14.73
C ASP A 83 20.77 26.72 -15.43
N PHE A 84 20.82 26.54 -16.75
CA PHE A 84 19.68 26.09 -17.53
C PHE A 84 19.29 24.65 -17.18
N LEU A 85 20.27 23.75 -17.06
CA LEU A 85 20.04 22.36 -16.67
C LEU A 85 19.50 22.23 -15.24
N SER A 86 19.94 23.11 -14.32
CA SER A 86 19.45 23.19 -12.95
C SER A 86 17.97 23.59 -12.91
N VAL A 87 17.56 24.58 -13.70
CA VAL A 87 16.13 24.94 -13.82
C VAL A 87 15.31 23.81 -14.43
N VAL A 88 15.80 23.20 -15.51
CA VAL A 88 15.12 22.08 -16.17
C VAL A 88 14.97 20.89 -15.23
N SER A 89 16.03 20.55 -14.48
CA SER A 89 15.98 19.44 -13.52
C SER A 89 15.02 19.70 -12.37
N LEU A 90 14.90 20.94 -11.89
CA LEU A 90 13.90 21.31 -10.89
C LEU A 90 12.46 21.12 -11.41
N ILE A 91 12.21 21.50 -12.68
CA ILE A 91 10.92 21.23 -13.34
C ILE A 91 10.70 19.72 -13.47
N CYS A 92 11.70 18.95 -13.89
CA CYS A 92 11.62 17.49 -14.01
C CYS A 92 11.35 16.82 -12.65
N LEU A 93 11.99 17.26 -11.58
CA LEU A 93 11.75 16.77 -10.21
C LEU A 93 10.32 17.06 -9.76
N LEU A 94 9.80 18.25 -10.06
CA LEU A 94 8.41 18.61 -9.75
C LEU A 94 7.43 17.74 -10.53
N LEU A 95 7.63 17.56 -11.84
CA LEU A 95 6.78 16.71 -12.68
C LEU A 95 6.85 15.25 -12.25
N TYR A 96 8.04 14.72 -11.97
CA TYR A 96 8.22 13.38 -11.42
C TYR A 96 7.48 13.20 -10.11
N PHE A 97 7.57 14.16 -9.18
CA PHE A 97 6.87 14.09 -7.91
C PHE A 97 5.34 14.06 -8.09
N VAL A 98 4.79 14.96 -8.91
CA VAL A 98 3.34 15.04 -9.17
C VAL A 98 2.83 13.77 -9.87
N THR A 99 3.53 13.30 -10.91
CA THR A 99 3.11 12.12 -11.67
C THR A 99 3.24 10.82 -10.86
N SER A 100 4.28 10.72 -10.03
CA SER A 100 4.49 9.59 -9.12
C SER A 100 3.39 9.54 -8.05
N SER A 101 3.05 10.68 -7.43
CA SER A 101 1.96 10.77 -6.45
C SER A 101 0.59 10.48 -7.06
N ASP A 102 0.32 10.94 -8.28
CA ASP A 102 -0.94 10.64 -8.99
C ASP A 102 -1.11 9.13 -9.26
N SER A 103 0.00 8.46 -9.60
CA SER A 103 0.03 7.01 -9.85
C SER A 103 -0.06 6.20 -8.55
N ALA A 104 0.62 6.63 -7.49
CA ALA A 104 0.59 5.99 -6.17
C ALA A 104 -0.81 6.05 -5.56
N SER A 105 -1.39 7.24 -5.50
CA SER A 105 -2.75 7.44 -4.98
C SER A 105 -3.80 6.66 -5.77
N LEU A 106 -3.63 6.49 -7.09
CA LEU A 106 -4.51 5.63 -7.91
C LEU A 106 -4.43 4.15 -7.51
N ILE A 107 -3.23 3.63 -7.22
CA ILE A 107 -3.06 2.23 -6.82
C ILE A 107 -3.66 2.01 -5.43
N VAL A 108 -3.39 2.90 -4.47
CA VAL A 108 -3.97 2.84 -3.12
C VAL A 108 -5.50 2.92 -3.17
N ASP A 109 -6.03 3.81 -4.00
CA ASP A 109 -7.45 3.96 -4.24
C ASP A 109 -8.08 2.66 -4.80
N LYS A 110 -7.45 2.03 -5.80
CA LYS A 110 -7.89 0.73 -6.33
C LYS A 110 -7.81 -0.41 -5.33
N LEU A 111 -6.76 -0.44 -4.51
CA LEU A 111 -6.62 -1.44 -3.44
C LEU A 111 -7.71 -1.28 -2.38
N THR A 112 -8.17 -0.05 -2.15
CA THR A 112 -9.19 0.27 -1.15
C THR A 112 -10.62 0.23 -1.69
N SER A 113 -10.80 0.26 -3.02
CA SER A 113 -12.08 0.08 -3.72
C SER A 113 -12.37 -1.37 -4.12
N ASN A 114 -11.68 -2.35 -3.53
CA ASN A 114 -11.82 -3.77 -3.87
C ASN A 114 -11.50 -4.08 -5.36
N GLY A 115 -10.59 -3.32 -5.96
CA GLY A 115 -10.20 -3.50 -7.35
C GLY A 115 -11.23 -2.98 -8.37
N ASP A 116 -12.25 -2.23 -7.93
CA ASP A 116 -13.20 -1.61 -8.85
C ASP A 116 -12.45 -0.64 -9.78
N ALA A 117 -12.74 -0.75 -11.09
CA ALA A 117 -12.13 0.06 -12.13
C ALA A 117 -12.53 1.55 -12.01
N ILE A 118 -13.65 1.85 -11.34
CA ILE A 118 -14.18 3.21 -11.18
C ILE A 118 -14.32 3.53 -9.69
N SER A 119 -13.23 4.00 -9.08
CA SER A 119 -13.25 4.45 -7.69
C SER A 119 -13.75 5.90 -7.56
N PRO A 120 -14.46 6.27 -6.46
CA PRO A 120 -14.94 7.63 -6.24
C PRO A 120 -13.79 8.65 -6.09
N ILE A 121 -13.84 9.73 -6.89
CA ILE A 121 -12.85 10.83 -6.90
C ILE A 121 -12.48 11.36 -5.49
N PRO A 122 -13.42 11.55 -4.54
CA PRO A 122 -13.06 12.04 -3.20
C PRO A 122 -12.15 11.08 -2.41
N GLN A 123 -12.25 9.77 -2.64
CA GLN A 123 -11.39 8.76 -2.00
C GLN A 123 -9.95 8.88 -2.53
N ARG A 124 -9.80 9.08 -3.84
CA ARG A 124 -8.50 9.35 -4.45
C ARG A 124 -7.85 10.63 -3.91
N ILE A 125 -8.63 11.72 -3.80
CA ILE A 125 -8.16 12.99 -3.23
C ILE A 125 -7.72 12.81 -1.77
N PHE A 126 -8.48 12.03 -0.99
CA PHE A 126 -8.11 11.70 0.38
C PHE A 126 -6.73 11.01 0.43
N TRP A 127 -6.52 9.96 -0.37
CA TRP A 127 -5.24 9.24 -0.39
C TRP A 127 -4.07 10.12 -0.82
N ALA A 128 -4.23 10.88 -1.90
CA ALA A 128 -3.20 11.83 -2.37
C ALA A 128 -2.82 12.86 -1.28
N PHE A 129 -3.81 13.40 -0.56
CA PHE A 129 -3.56 14.35 0.51
C PHE A 129 -2.86 13.69 1.71
N THR A 130 -3.29 12.48 2.10
CA THR A 130 -2.66 11.76 3.22
C THR A 130 -1.22 11.36 2.92
N GLU A 131 -0.90 10.96 1.68
CA GLU A 131 0.48 10.66 1.26
C GLU A 131 1.38 11.90 1.39
N GLY A 132 0.93 13.06 0.88
CA GLY A 132 1.64 14.32 1.02
C GLY A 132 1.78 14.79 2.48
N ALA A 133 0.75 14.59 3.30
CA ALA A 133 0.79 14.89 4.72
C ALA A 133 1.80 13.99 5.46
N THR A 134 1.86 12.70 5.14
CA THR A 134 2.84 11.77 5.70
C THR A 134 4.27 12.13 5.28
N ALA A 135 4.50 12.46 4.01
CA ALA A 135 5.81 12.91 3.54
C ALA A 135 6.27 14.19 4.28
N THR A 136 5.35 15.16 4.43
CA THR A 136 5.63 16.40 5.19
C THR A 136 5.94 16.10 6.65
N ALA A 137 5.18 15.22 7.29
CA ALA A 137 5.40 14.83 8.68
C ALA A 137 6.76 14.16 8.88
N LEU A 138 7.21 13.33 7.94
CA LEU A 138 8.54 12.69 7.99
C LEU A 138 9.68 13.70 7.82
N LEU A 139 9.53 14.66 6.90
CA LEU A 139 10.52 15.73 6.71
C LEU A 139 10.64 16.60 7.96
N VAL A 140 9.51 16.99 8.56
CA VAL A 140 9.49 17.78 9.80
C VAL A 140 10.06 17.00 10.98
N ALA A 141 9.72 15.71 11.10
CA ALA A 141 10.21 14.86 12.19
C ALA A 141 11.72 14.60 12.11
N GLY A 142 12.26 14.42 10.90
CA GLY A 142 13.69 14.20 10.71
C GLY A 142 14.56 15.45 10.83
N GLY A 143 14.00 16.65 10.61
CA GLY A 143 14.72 17.91 10.79
C GLY A 143 16.00 17.98 9.94
N ARG A 144 17.17 18.09 10.59
CA ARG A 144 18.48 18.10 9.91
C ARG A 144 18.89 16.74 9.35
N GLU A 145 18.31 15.66 9.85
CA GLU A 145 18.56 14.27 9.42
C GLU A 145 17.34 13.68 8.70
N ALA A 146 16.61 14.52 7.97
CA ALA A 146 15.42 14.11 7.22
C ALA A 146 15.67 12.89 6.33
N LEU A 147 16.83 12.83 5.66
CA LEU A 147 17.22 11.70 4.82
C LEU A 147 17.29 10.39 5.62
N THR A 148 17.94 10.41 6.79
CA THR A 148 18.05 9.24 7.67
C THR A 148 16.68 8.79 8.17
N ALA A 149 15.81 9.73 8.53
CA ALA A 149 14.44 9.44 8.96
C ALA A 149 13.61 8.80 7.84
N LEU A 150 13.70 9.33 6.62
CA LEU A 150 13.05 8.79 5.42
C LEU A 150 13.54 7.37 5.10
N GLN A 151 14.86 7.14 5.15
CA GLN A 151 15.45 5.81 4.92
C GLN A 151 15.00 4.80 5.97
N ALA A 152 15.07 5.17 7.26
CA ALA A 152 14.64 4.30 8.36
C ALA A 152 13.15 3.94 8.24
N SER A 153 12.29 4.92 7.92
CA SER A 153 10.86 4.69 7.69
C SER A 153 10.62 3.73 6.52
N SER A 154 11.32 3.92 5.39
CA SER A 154 11.23 3.03 4.23
C SER A 154 11.69 1.61 4.54
N ILE A 155 12.74 1.42 5.35
CA ILE A 155 13.22 0.09 5.75
C ILE A 155 12.18 -0.60 6.64
N CYS A 156 11.65 0.11 7.64
CA CYS A 156 10.62 -0.40 8.53
C CYS A 156 9.34 -0.80 7.79
N ALA A 157 8.91 -0.01 6.81
CA ALA A 157 7.75 -0.31 5.97
C ALA A 157 8.03 -1.41 4.93
N GLY A 158 9.24 -1.44 4.38
CA GLY A 158 9.65 -2.37 3.34
C GLY A 158 9.83 -3.81 3.84
N LEU A 159 10.29 -4.01 5.08
CA LEU A 159 10.54 -5.34 5.63
C LEU A 159 9.30 -6.28 5.60
N PRO A 160 8.13 -5.92 6.18
CA PRO A 160 6.96 -6.79 6.15
C PRO A 160 6.46 -7.02 4.71
N PHE A 161 6.54 -6.00 3.85
CA PHE A 161 6.16 -6.13 2.45
C PHE A 161 7.14 -7.01 1.66
N GLY A 162 8.42 -7.02 2.01
CA GLY A 162 9.43 -7.92 1.45
C GLY A 162 9.11 -9.39 1.74
N ILE A 163 8.67 -9.70 2.96
CA ILE A 163 8.19 -11.05 3.31
C ILE A 163 6.97 -11.42 2.45
N LEU A 164 6.02 -10.49 2.27
CA LEU A 164 4.86 -10.71 1.41
C LEU A 164 5.26 -10.95 -0.06
N MET A 165 6.24 -10.20 -0.59
CA MET A 165 6.77 -10.41 -1.93
C MET A 165 7.43 -11.78 -2.10
N LEU A 166 8.13 -12.29 -1.08
CA LEU A 166 8.68 -13.66 -1.10
C LEU A 166 7.57 -14.72 -1.15
N LEU A 167 6.44 -14.50 -0.47
CA LEU A 167 5.27 -15.39 -0.53
C LEU A 167 4.53 -15.30 -1.88
N LEU A 168 4.56 -14.15 -2.54
CA LEU A 168 3.96 -13.98 -3.88
C LEU A 168 4.71 -14.76 -4.97
N VAL A 169 6.01 -15.03 -4.82
CA VAL A 169 6.79 -15.81 -5.79
C VAL A 169 6.21 -17.22 -6.03
N PRO A 170 6.08 -18.11 -5.01
CA PRO A 170 5.49 -19.42 -5.22
C PRO A 170 4.02 -19.33 -5.62
N SER A 171 3.26 -18.35 -5.09
CA SER A 171 1.85 -18.13 -5.50
C SER A 171 1.73 -17.85 -6.99
N THR A 172 2.62 -17.02 -7.54
CA THR A 172 2.60 -16.66 -8.96
C THR A 172 3.06 -17.82 -9.83
N LEU A 173 4.05 -18.60 -9.38
CA LEU A 173 4.50 -19.80 -10.09
C LEU A 173 3.39 -20.83 -10.20
N SER A 174 2.68 -21.11 -9.10
CA SER A 174 1.53 -22.02 -9.12
C SER A 174 0.43 -21.52 -10.05
N ALA A 175 0.08 -20.24 -9.99
CA ALA A 175 -0.92 -19.66 -10.89
C ALA A 175 -0.52 -19.76 -12.37
N MET A 176 0.77 -19.58 -12.69
CA MET A 176 1.28 -19.72 -14.05
C MET A 176 1.28 -21.17 -14.54
N GLN A 177 1.52 -22.14 -13.64
CA GLN A 177 1.40 -23.57 -13.95
C GLN A 177 -0.05 -23.95 -14.25
N ASP A 178 -1.00 -23.53 -13.41
CA ASP A 178 -2.43 -23.78 -13.61
C ASP A 178 -2.89 -23.22 -14.98
N MET A 179 -2.46 -22.00 -15.35
CA MET A 179 -2.76 -21.40 -16.65
C MET A 179 -2.10 -22.14 -17.83
N ALA A 180 -0.93 -22.74 -17.63
CA ALA A 180 -0.25 -23.54 -18.67
C ALA A 180 -1.01 -24.86 -18.91
N ASP A 181 -1.41 -25.54 -17.84
CA ASP A 181 -2.16 -26.79 -17.90
C ASP A 181 -3.53 -26.58 -18.57
N GLU A 182 -4.23 -25.48 -18.25
CA GLU A 182 -5.50 -25.12 -18.89
C GLU A 182 -5.32 -24.87 -20.39
N ARG A 183 -4.25 -24.18 -20.77
CA ARG A 183 -3.94 -23.92 -22.19
C ARG A 183 -3.65 -25.20 -22.95
N ASP A 184 -2.90 -26.13 -22.37
CA ASP A 184 -2.59 -27.42 -22.99
C ASP A 184 -3.84 -28.28 -23.13
N ALA A 185 -4.71 -28.30 -22.11
CA ALA A 185 -6.00 -28.98 -22.18
C ALA A 185 -6.88 -28.42 -23.30
N LEU A 186 -6.95 -27.09 -23.46
CA LEU A 186 -7.70 -26.43 -24.53
C LEU A 186 -7.13 -26.75 -25.92
N ALA A 187 -5.80 -26.79 -26.05
CA ALA A 187 -5.13 -27.14 -27.29
C ALA A 187 -5.42 -28.59 -27.71
N HIS A 188 -5.40 -29.53 -26.76
CA HIS A 188 -5.80 -30.92 -26.98
C HIS A 188 -7.27 -31.05 -27.37
N TYR A 189 -8.17 -30.29 -26.75
CA TYR A 189 -9.59 -30.24 -27.09
C TYR A 189 -9.81 -29.74 -28.53
N CYS A 190 -9.20 -28.61 -28.90
CA CYS A 190 -9.27 -28.06 -30.26
C CYS A 190 -8.75 -29.06 -31.31
N LYS A 191 -7.67 -29.78 -31.01
CA LYS A 191 -7.12 -30.80 -31.92
C LYS A 191 -8.11 -31.94 -32.15
N LYS A 192 -8.74 -32.46 -31.10
CA LYS A 192 -9.78 -33.51 -31.20
C LYS A 192 -10.98 -33.04 -32.01
N LEU A 193 -11.43 -31.80 -31.83
CA LEU A 193 -12.53 -31.22 -32.62
C LEU A 193 -12.18 -31.12 -34.12
N VAL A 194 -10.93 -30.77 -34.46
CA VAL A 194 -10.48 -30.71 -35.87
C VAL A 194 -10.39 -32.10 -36.49
N GLU A 195 -9.90 -33.10 -35.74
CA GLU A 195 -9.86 -34.50 -36.18
C GLU A 195 -11.28 -35.05 -36.38
N GLN A 196 -12.19 -34.86 -35.42
CA GLN A 196 -13.58 -35.34 -35.54
C GLN A 196 -14.42 -34.59 -36.58
N LYS A 197 -14.17 -33.30 -36.84
CA LYS A 197 -14.82 -32.56 -37.93
C LYS A 197 -14.47 -33.13 -39.31
N LYS A 198 -13.36 -33.87 -39.41
CA LYS A 198 -12.93 -34.56 -40.62
C LYS A 198 -13.69 -35.87 -40.85
N ASP A 199 -14.31 -36.43 -39.80
CA ASP A 199 -14.92 -37.76 -39.75
C ASP A 199 -16.46 -37.72 -39.58
N ASP A 200 -17.16 -36.96 -40.43
CA ASP A 200 -18.62 -37.02 -40.70
C ASP A 200 -19.59 -36.09 -39.93
N GLY A 201 -20.75 -35.87 -40.57
CA GLY A 201 -21.88 -34.97 -40.24
C GLY A 201 -22.61 -35.22 -38.91
N GLY A 202 -21.88 -35.56 -37.85
CA GLY A 202 -22.36 -35.73 -36.47
C GLY A 202 -21.87 -34.67 -35.48
N LEU A 203 -21.33 -33.54 -35.95
CA LEU A 203 -20.74 -32.46 -35.14
C LEU A 203 -21.66 -31.98 -33.99
N ALA A 204 -22.98 -31.94 -34.23
CA ALA A 204 -23.96 -31.46 -33.27
C ALA A 204 -24.17 -32.39 -32.06
N ARG A 205 -24.02 -33.72 -32.24
CA ARG A 205 -24.20 -34.72 -31.17
C ARG A 205 -22.94 -34.86 -30.33
N ALA A 206 -21.78 -34.72 -30.96
CA ALA A 206 -20.50 -34.65 -30.28
C ALA A 206 -20.41 -33.39 -29.40
N LEU A 207 -20.87 -32.22 -29.87
CA LEU A 207 -20.91 -30.97 -29.09
C LEU A 207 -21.76 -31.08 -27.80
N SER A 208 -22.81 -31.89 -27.80
CA SER A 208 -23.66 -32.09 -26.60
C SER A 208 -23.06 -33.06 -25.56
N GLU A 209 -22.26 -34.04 -25.99
CA GLU A 209 -21.56 -34.95 -25.07
C GLU A 209 -20.22 -34.38 -24.57
N LEU A 210 -19.63 -33.45 -25.31
CA LEU A 210 -18.38 -32.75 -24.99
C LEU A 210 -18.59 -31.40 -24.26
N ALA A 211 -19.81 -31.12 -23.78
CA ALA A 211 -20.04 -29.97 -22.91
C ALA A 211 -19.11 -30.09 -21.69
N PRO A 212 -18.36 -29.03 -21.34
CA PRO A 212 -17.31 -29.14 -20.34
C PRO A 212 -17.92 -29.64 -19.03
N HIS A 213 -17.45 -30.78 -18.53
CA HIS A 213 -17.54 -30.98 -17.10
C HIS A 213 -16.78 -29.79 -16.48
N PRO A 214 -17.44 -28.95 -15.67
CA PRO A 214 -16.73 -27.88 -15.00
C PRO A 214 -15.55 -28.54 -14.28
N PRO A 215 -14.31 -28.07 -14.48
CA PRO A 215 -13.17 -28.70 -13.85
C PRO A 215 -13.46 -28.80 -12.36
N HIS A 216 -13.26 -30.00 -11.79
CA HIS A 216 -13.45 -30.30 -10.36
C HIS A 216 -12.60 -29.41 -9.41
N HIS A 217 -11.91 -28.40 -9.95
CA HIS A 217 -11.14 -27.40 -9.24
C HIS A 217 -11.87 -26.08 -9.00
N LEU A 218 -13.12 -25.91 -9.49
CA LEU A 218 -14.01 -24.85 -8.97
C LEU A 218 -14.42 -25.07 -7.50
N GLN A 219 -14.03 -26.21 -6.90
CA GLN A 219 -14.09 -26.42 -5.45
C GLN A 219 -12.85 -25.88 -4.70
N ARG A 220 -11.96 -25.14 -5.37
CA ARG A 220 -10.85 -24.39 -4.76
C ARG A 220 -11.18 -22.92 -4.48
N GLN A 221 -12.44 -22.52 -4.64
CA GLN A 221 -12.94 -21.26 -4.07
C GLN A 221 -12.84 -21.24 -2.53
N HIS A 222 -12.73 -22.38 -1.85
CA HIS A 222 -12.55 -22.41 -0.39
C HIS A 222 -11.30 -21.62 0.06
N TRP A 223 -10.11 -21.77 -0.54
CA TRP A 223 -8.91 -21.15 0.03
C TRP A 223 -8.71 -19.67 -0.32
N MET A 224 -9.12 -19.23 -1.52
CA MET A 224 -9.05 -17.81 -1.93
C MET A 224 -10.14 -16.97 -1.25
N HIS A 225 -11.27 -17.56 -0.89
CA HIS A 225 -12.35 -16.91 -0.13
C HIS A 225 -12.23 -17.06 1.39
N HIS A 226 -11.08 -17.40 2.01
CA HIS A 226 -10.99 -17.38 3.48
C HIS A 226 -9.92 -16.42 4.03
N ALA A 227 -8.86 -16.13 3.26
CA ALA A 227 -7.86 -15.13 3.65
C ALA A 227 -8.19 -13.70 3.16
N LEU A 228 -8.89 -13.58 2.02
CA LEU A 228 -9.19 -12.31 1.34
C LEU A 228 -10.68 -11.97 1.26
N THR A 229 -11.59 -12.91 1.55
CA THR A 229 -13.04 -12.62 1.69
C THR A 229 -13.39 -11.41 2.52
N PRO A 230 -12.67 -11.10 3.63
CA PRO A 230 -13.05 -9.92 4.39
C PRO A 230 -12.84 -8.59 3.64
N LEU A 231 -12.09 -8.59 2.54
CA LEU A 231 -11.87 -7.40 1.71
C LEU A 231 -12.81 -7.34 0.49
N VAL A 232 -13.45 -8.45 0.11
CA VAL A 232 -13.91 -8.63 -1.29
C VAL A 232 -15.42 -8.69 -1.50
N ASN A 233 -16.24 -8.96 -0.48
CA ASN A 233 -17.70 -8.99 -0.66
C ASN A 233 -18.41 -7.76 -0.08
N PHE A 234 -18.44 -6.68 -0.85
CA PHE A 234 -19.39 -5.58 -0.66
C PHE A 234 -20.71 -5.90 -1.36
N ASP A 235 -21.45 -6.86 -0.85
CA ASP A 235 -22.80 -7.13 -1.35
C ASP A 235 -23.72 -5.96 -0.97
N GLY A 236 -23.97 -5.10 -1.96
CA GLY A 236 -25.09 -4.16 -1.93
C GLY A 236 -24.74 -2.73 -1.53
N LEU A 237 -24.28 -1.92 -2.49
CA LEU A 237 -24.46 -0.49 -2.42
C LEU A 237 -24.98 0.09 -3.74
N ARG A 238 -26.32 0.19 -3.81
CA ARG A 238 -27.05 0.93 -4.85
C ARG A 238 -26.79 2.45 -4.82
N THR A 239 -25.99 2.99 -3.88
CA THR A 239 -25.64 4.42 -3.82
C THR A 239 -24.22 4.67 -3.26
N PRO A 240 -23.26 5.19 -4.06
CA PRO A 240 -21.86 5.39 -3.64
C PRO A 240 -21.71 6.38 -2.47
N LEU A 241 -22.59 7.40 -2.40
CA LEU A 241 -22.60 8.41 -1.33
C LEU A 241 -22.81 7.82 0.08
N ARG A 242 -23.59 6.73 0.22
CA ARG A 242 -23.82 6.11 1.53
C ARG A 242 -22.63 5.27 1.98
N ALA A 243 -21.97 4.55 1.07
CA ALA A 243 -20.73 3.84 1.35
C ALA A 243 -19.66 4.81 1.82
N MET A 244 -19.48 5.89 1.09
CA MET A 244 -18.46 6.90 1.41
C MET A 244 -18.71 7.56 2.76
N LYS A 245 -19.97 7.88 3.09
CA LYS A 245 -20.34 8.39 4.43
C LYS A 245 -20.05 7.36 5.53
N ALA A 246 -20.34 6.08 5.29
CA ALA A 246 -20.07 5.02 6.26
C ALA A 246 -18.57 4.76 6.43
N PHE A 247 -17.80 4.77 5.35
CA PHE A 247 -16.34 4.65 5.41
C PHE A 247 -15.69 5.87 6.09
N PHE A 248 -16.10 7.09 5.74
CA PHE A 248 -15.59 8.29 6.40
C PHE A 248 -15.92 8.28 7.90
N LEU A 249 -17.10 7.80 8.27
CA LEU A 249 -17.49 7.62 9.67
C LEU A 249 -16.74 6.45 10.33
N SER A 250 -16.25 5.44 9.60
CA SER A 250 -15.41 4.38 10.17
C SER A 250 -13.96 4.83 10.38
N VAL A 251 -13.47 5.76 9.57
CA VAL A 251 -12.15 6.40 9.74
C VAL A 251 -12.16 7.41 10.89
N VAL A 252 -13.13 8.33 10.88
CA VAL A 252 -13.19 9.43 11.86
C VAL A 252 -13.85 9.00 13.16
N CYS A 253 -14.89 8.17 13.07
CA CYS A 253 -15.71 7.75 14.21
C CYS A 253 -15.88 6.22 14.37
N PRO A 254 -14.80 5.42 14.37
CA PRO A 254 -14.90 3.95 14.43
C PRO A 254 -15.64 3.46 15.67
N TRP A 255 -15.52 4.13 16.83
CA TRP A 255 -16.21 3.74 18.07
C TRP A 255 -17.74 3.79 17.93
N TRP A 256 -18.28 4.68 17.08
CA TRP A 256 -19.72 4.83 16.91
C TRP A 256 -20.31 3.63 16.17
N GLN A 257 -19.65 3.18 15.10
CA GLN A 257 -20.11 2.03 14.32
C GLN A 257 -19.84 0.72 15.04
N SER A 258 -18.62 0.53 15.56
CA SER A 258 -18.24 -0.68 16.29
C SER A 258 -19.05 -0.88 17.58
N SER A 259 -19.41 0.19 18.30
CA SER A 259 -20.30 0.07 19.48
C SER A 259 -21.73 -0.31 19.11
N SER A 260 -22.24 0.16 17.97
CA SER A 260 -23.54 -0.25 17.47
C SER A 260 -23.53 -1.76 17.18
N ILE A 261 -22.48 -2.25 16.51
CA ILE A 261 -22.29 -3.67 16.18
C ILE A 261 -22.15 -4.49 17.46
N ALA A 262 -21.25 -4.11 18.37
CA ALA A 262 -21.03 -4.79 19.64
C ALA A 262 -22.32 -4.87 20.47
N SER A 263 -23.10 -3.79 20.51
CA SER A 263 -24.37 -3.79 21.23
C SER A 263 -25.35 -4.82 20.67
N HIS A 264 -25.42 -5.00 19.34
CA HIS A 264 -26.31 -5.98 18.72
C HIS A 264 -25.86 -7.44 18.90
N VAL A 265 -24.54 -7.66 18.97
CA VAL A 265 -23.97 -9.02 19.02
C VAL A 265 -23.89 -9.54 20.45
N PHE A 266 -23.54 -8.69 21.43
CA PHE A 266 -23.39 -9.08 22.82
C PHE A 266 -24.66 -8.91 23.66
N HIS A 267 -25.61 -8.08 23.19
CA HIS A 267 -26.87 -7.85 23.88
C HIS A 267 -28.04 -7.87 22.88
N ASP A 268 -28.95 -8.84 23.02
CA ASP A 268 -30.07 -9.06 22.11
C ASP A 268 -31.14 -7.93 22.15
N ASP A 269 -31.00 -7.00 23.11
CA ASP A 269 -31.93 -5.89 23.30
C ASP A 269 -31.68 -4.75 22.31
N LYS A 270 -32.56 -4.67 21.30
CA LYS A 270 -32.65 -3.63 20.26
C LYS A 270 -32.78 -2.17 20.77
N GLY A 271 -32.66 -1.90 22.07
CA GLY A 271 -32.98 -0.60 22.68
C GLY A 271 -32.09 -0.10 23.83
N SER A 272 -31.06 -0.82 24.29
CA SER A 272 -30.24 -0.31 25.41
C SER A 272 -29.15 0.66 24.93
N TRP A 273 -29.51 1.94 24.81
CA TRP A 273 -28.56 3.06 24.64
C TRP A 273 -27.37 2.99 25.64
N ARG A 274 -27.60 2.44 26.83
CA ARG A 274 -26.59 2.29 27.89
C ARG A 274 -25.42 1.42 27.42
N TRP A 275 -25.68 0.27 26.78
CA TRP A 275 -24.62 -0.63 26.30
C TRP A 275 -23.86 -0.05 25.10
N ARG A 276 -24.57 0.65 24.20
CA ARG A 276 -23.92 1.40 23.10
C ARG A 276 -22.97 2.48 23.65
N ALA A 277 -23.39 3.20 24.69
CA ALA A 277 -22.57 4.21 25.32
C ALA A 277 -21.34 3.62 26.02
N VAL A 278 -21.47 2.48 26.71
CA VAL A 278 -20.35 1.80 27.38
C VAL A 278 -19.30 1.33 26.38
N TRP A 279 -19.70 0.56 25.36
CA TRP A 279 -18.80 0.08 24.31
C TRP A 279 -18.19 1.23 23.51
N GLY A 280 -19.01 2.24 23.18
CA GLY A 280 -18.56 3.44 22.47
C GLY A 280 -17.54 4.23 23.27
N SER A 281 -17.73 4.39 24.58
CA SER A 281 -16.80 5.12 25.44
C SER A 281 -15.48 4.38 25.60
N TRP A 282 -15.49 3.05 25.74
CA TRP A 282 -14.27 2.25 25.84
C TRP A 282 -13.44 2.29 24.55
N LEU A 283 -14.09 2.09 23.39
CA LEU A 283 -13.41 2.12 22.09
C LEU A 283 -12.94 3.53 21.73
N ALA A 284 -13.70 4.56 22.06
CA ALA A 284 -13.28 5.95 21.88
C ALA A 284 -12.08 6.28 22.78
N LEU A 285 -12.12 5.87 24.06
CA LEU A 285 -11.05 6.14 25.00
C LEU A 285 -9.75 5.47 24.56
N THR A 286 -9.78 4.18 24.22
CA THR A 286 -8.58 3.45 23.81
C THR A 286 -7.99 3.97 22.49
N LEU A 287 -8.84 4.32 21.51
CA LEU A 287 -8.38 4.86 20.24
C LEU A 287 -7.87 6.29 20.34
N TYR A 288 -8.55 7.18 21.06
CA TYR A 288 -8.16 8.59 21.15
C TYR A 288 -7.11 8.86 22.23
N ALA A 289 -7.01 8.00 23.24
CA ALA A 289 -5.91 8.05 24.19
C ALA A 289 -4.57 7.75 23.50
N TRP A 290 -4.54 6.94 22.43
CA TRP A 290 -3.31 6.67 21.69
C TRP A 290 -2.63 7.92 21.10
N PRO A 291 -3.25 8.70 20.19
CA PRO A 291 -2.61 9.88 19.62
C PRO A 291 -2.41 10.98 20.66
N THR A 292 -3.29 11.13 21.64
CA THR A 292 -3.13 12.13 22.71
C THR A 292 -1.93 11.81 23.61
N VAL A 293 -1.72 10.55 23.99
CA VAL A 293 -0.54 10.13 24.76
C VAL A 293 0.72 10.25 23.93
N LEU A 294 0.69 9.97 22.63
CA LEU A 294 1.85 10.22 21.74
C LEU A 294 2.22 11.70 21.69
N ILE A 295 1.23 12.59 21.51
CA ILE A 295 1.46 14.05 21.50
C ILE A 295 2.00 14.51 22.86
N VAL A 296 1.39 14.09 23.97
CA VAL A 296 1.87 14.44 25.31
C VAL A 296 3.28 13.89 25.56
N SER A 297 3.60 12.70 25.04
CA SER A 297 4.95 12.13 25.17
C SER A 297 6.01 12.92 24.38
N ALA A 298 5.62 13.56 23.28
CA ALA A 298 6.49 14.40 22.49
C ALA A 298 6.78 15.75 23.17
N PHE A 299 5.80 16.33 23.86
CA PHE A 299 5.91 17.70 24.43
C PHE A 299 6.20 17.77 25.93
N ALA A 300 5.66 16.86 26.76
CA ALA A 300 5.61 17.02 28.20
C ALA A 300 6.35 15.93 29.01
N LEU A 301 6.27 14.66 28.59
CA LEU A 301 6.77 13.54 29.40
C LEU A 301 7.48 12.48 28.54
N ARG A 302 8.82 12.43 28.63
CA ARG A 302 9.64 11.45 27.92
C ARG A 302 9.42 10.04 28.48
N GLY A 303 9.16 9.07 27.60
CA GLY A 303 9.08 7.64 27.95
C GLY A 303 7.66 7.05 28.10
N ILE A 304 6.60 7.85 27.91
CA ILE A 304 5.20 7.37 27.98
C ILE A 304 4.74 6.77 26.63
N TRP A 305 5.50 6.95 25.56
CA TRP A 305 5.17 6.45 24.22
C TRP A 305 4.80 4.94 24.14
N PRO A 306 5.36 4.00 24.95
CA PRO A 306 4.94 2.60 24.90
C PRO A 306 3.51 2.39 25.40
N ILE A 307 3.06 3.20 26.37
CA ILE A 307 1.70 3.15 26.91
C ILE A 307 0.68 3.49 25.81
N ALA A 308 1.03 4.42 24.92
CA ALA A 308 0.19 4.75 23.77
C ALA A 308 -0.02 3.52 22.86
N TRP A 309 1.05 2.78 22.57
CA TRP A 309 0.97 1.57 21.75
C TRP A 309 0.21 0.44 22.45
N VAL A 310 0.35 0.28 23.77
CA VAL A 310 -0.47 -0.66 24.55
C VAL A 310 -1.95 -0.33 24.42
N LEU A 311 -2.33 0.95 24.52
CA LEU A 311 -3.72 1.40 24.34
C LEU A 311 -4.25 1.08 22.93
N TYR A 312 -3.44 1.27 21.90
CA TYR A 312 -3.80 0.91 20.52
C TYR A 312 -3.94 -0.60 20.31
N VAL A 313 -3.04 -1.40 20.89
CA VAL A 313 -3.15 -2.87 20.84
C VAL A 313 -4.40 -3.34 21.60
N CYS A 314 -4.72 -2.73 22.75
CA CYS A 314 -5.97 -3.01 23.46
C CYS A 314 -7.20 -2.71 22.59
N PHE A 315 -7.20 -1.58 21.86
CA PHE A 315 -8.24 -1.26 20.89
C PHE A 315 -8.36 -2.34 19.80
N ALA A 316 -7.24 -2.73 19.17
CA ALA A 316 -7.22 -3.77 18.14
C ALA A 316 -7.72 -5.14 18.66
N CYS A 317 -7.31 -5.53 19.87
CA CYS A 317 -7.80 -6.74 20.54
C CYS A 317 -9.32 -6.69 20.75
N THR A 318 -9.86 -5.57 21.23
CA THR A 318 -11.31 -5.45 21.47
C THR A 318 -12.13 -5.52 20.17
N LEU A 319 -11.63 -4.92 19.09
CA LEU A 319 -12.22 -5.04 17.75
C LEU A 319 -12.18 -6.49 17.23
N THR A 320 -11.07 -7.19 17.46
CA THR A 320 -10.91 -8.61 17.09
C THR A 320 -11.94 -9.47 17.81
N SER A 321 -12.16 -9.22 19.11
CA SER A 321 -13.18 -9.93 19.90
C SER A 321 -14.60 -9.68 19.38
N ILE A 322 -14.92 -8.43 19.00
CA ILE A 322 -16.23 -8.09 18.39
C ILE A 322 -16.39 -8.84 17.06
N ARG A 323 -15.37 -8.82 16.22
CA ARG A 323 -15.37 -9.49 14.91
C ARG A 323 -15.54 -11.00 15.02
N ASN A 324 -14.86 -11.63 15.96
CA ASN A 324 -14.98 -13.07 16.20
C ASN A 324 -16.41 -13.46 16.59
N GLN A 325 -17.10 -12.62 17.38
CA GLN A 325 -18.49 -12.86 17.76
C GLN A 325 -19.47 -12.61 16.62
N VAL A 326 -19.25 -11.60 15.78
CA VAL A 326 -20.03 -11.39 14.55
C VAL A 326 -19.95 -12.64 13.65
N ARG A 327 -18.76 -13.22 13.50
CA ARG A 327 -18.57 -14.43 12.71
C ARG A 327 -19.24 -15.66 13.32
N SER A 328 -19.09 -15.87 14.62
CA SER A 328 -19.76 -16.94 15.36
C SER A 328 -21.28 -16.87 15.18
N SER A 329 -21.86 -15.66 15.19
CA SER A 329 -23.30 -15.47 14.98
C SER A 329 -23.78 -15.78 13.56
N LYS A 330 -22.87 -15.86 12.59
CA LYS A 330 -23.16 -16.03 11.15
C LYS A 330 -22.55 -17.28 10.53
N ASP A 331 -21.94 -18.14 11.34
CA ASP A 331 -21.23 -19.35 10.92
C ASP A 331 -20.15 -19.09 9.83
N ILE A 332 -19.41 -17.98 9.97
CA ILE A 332 -18.34 -17.61 9.04
C ILE A 332 -17.00 -18.13 9.59
N GLU A 333 -16.35 -19.06 8.88
CA GLU A 333 -15.02 -19.55 9.23
C GLU A 333 -13.96 -18.45 9.13
N GLY A 334 -13.04 -18.37 10.10
CA GLY A 334 -11.95 -17.42 10.07
C GLY A 334 -10.88 -17.64 11.14
N TRP A 335 -9.71 -17.07 10.92
CA TRP A 335 -8.56 -17.17 11.83
C TRP A 335 -8.42 -15.91 12.70
N ILE A 336 -8.47 -16.11 14.03
CA ILE A 336 -8.41 -15.02 15.02
C ILE A 336 -7.13 -14.18 14.89
N LEU A 337 -5.99 -14.81 14.60
CA LEU A 337 -4.71 -14.09 14.47
C LEU A 337 -4.70 -13.17 13.24
N LEU A 338 -5.33 -13.62 12.15
CA LEU A 338 -5.47 -12.83 10.93
C LEU A 338 -6.40 -11.65 11.16
N ASP A 339 -7.50 -11.85 11.89
CA ASP A 339 -8.39 -10.77 12.30
C ASP A 339 -7.70 -9.74 13.19
N PHE A 340 -6.86 -10.19 14.11
CA PHE A 340 -6.06 -9.29 14.93
C PHE A 340 -5.13 -8.43 14.06
N ALA A 341 -4.41 -9.04 13.12
CA ALA A 341 -3.55 -8.31 12.18
C ALA A 341 -4.34 -7.27 11.37
N TRP A 342 -5.54 -7.61 10.89
CA TRP A 342 -6.40 -6.68 10.16
C TRP A 342 -6.99 -5.59 11.04
N CYS A 343 -7.37 -5.89 12.29
CA CYS A 343 -7.81 -4.88 13.25
C CYS A 343 -6.66 -3.94 13.65
N LEU A 344 -5.42 -4.42 13.64
CA LEU A 344 -4.23 -3.63 13.97
C LEU A 344 -3.81 -2.71 12.80
N LEU A 345 -3.87 -3.21 11.56
CA LEU A 345 -3.34 -2.50 10.38
C LEU A 345 -4.41 -1.76 9.58
N ALA A 346 -5.66 -2.21 9.63
CA ALA A 346 -6.73 -1.76 8.73
C ALA A 346 -8.10 -1.68 9.43
N TYR A 347 -8.14 -1.22 10.68
CA TYR A 347 -9.38 -1.14 11.46
C TYR A 347 -10.56 -0.43 10.75
N PRO A 348 -10.39 0.64 9.92
CA PRO A 348 -11.53 1.31 9.30
C PRO A 348 -12.27 0.40 8.30
N LEU A 349 -11.52 -0.45 7.59
CA LEU A 349 -12.04 -1.43 6.65
C LEU A 349 -12.78 -2.55 7.39
N VAL A 350 -12.17 -3.05 8.48
CA VAL A 350 -12.77 -4.08 9.35
C VAL A 350 -14.09 -3.61 9.96
N VAL A 351 -14.14 -2.39 10.50
CA VAL A 351 -15.36 -1.81 11.08
C VAL A 351 -16.44 -1.62 10.02
N HIS A 352 -16.06 -1.13 8.84
CA HIS A 352 -16.98 -0.96 7.72
C HIS A 352 -17.58 -2.29 7.26
N GLN A 353 -16.77 -3.34 7.16
CA GLN A 353 -17.19 -4.69 6.80
C GLN A 353 -18.15 -5.28 7.84
N MET A 354 -17.81 -5.21 9.13
CA MET A 354 -18.69 -5.73 10.19
C MET A 354 -20.04 -5.00 10.20
N HIS A 355 -20.03 -3.69 9.88
CA HIS A 355 -21.24 -2.90 9.76
C HIS A 355 -22.13 -3.36 8.59
N SER A 356 -21.56 -3.62 7.41
CA SER A 356 -22.32 -4.13 6.26
C SER A 356 -22.87 -5.53 6.50
N GLU A 357 -22.09 -6.40 7.16
CA GLU A 357 -22.53 -7.73 7.53
C GLU A 357 -23.76 -7.67 8.44
N VAL A 358 -23.72 -6.90 9.52
CA VAL A 358 -24.86 -6.78 10.45
C VAL A 358 -26.10 -6.17 9.78
N GLN A 359 -25.93 -5.22 8.86
CA GLN A 359 -27.05 -4.59 8.15
C GLN A 359 -27.73 -5.50 7.12
N CYS A 360 -26.98 -6.33 6.38
CA CYS A 360 -27.57 -7.24 5.40
C CYS A 360 -28.38 -8.38 6.05
N GLY A 361 -28.07 -8.76 7.29
CA GLY A 361 -28.82 -9.77 8.04
C GLY A 361 -30.20 -9.31 8.53
N GLY A 362 -30.48 -8.00 8.53
CA GLY A 362 -31.74 -7.45 9.03
C GLY A 362 -32.93 -7.49 8.06
N GLY A 363 -32.72 -7.93 6.81
CA GLY A 363 -33.74 -7.94 5.75
C GLY A 363 -34.31 -9.32 5.38
N GLY A 364 -33.80 -10.41 5.96
CA GLY A 364 -34.15 -11.79 5.58
C GLY A 364 -35.35 -12.39 6.32
N GLY A 365 -36.39 -11.59 6.57
CA GLY A 365 -37.65 -12.04 7.16
C GLY A 365 -38.80 -11.82 6.20
N GLY A 366 -38.89 -12.66 5.16
CA GLY A 366 -40.01 -12.71 4.22
C GLY A 366 -39.61 -12.40 2.79
N VAL A 367 -39.24 -13.45 2.04
CA VAL A 367 -39.92 -13.88 0.80
C VAL A 367 -39.80 -15.40 0.74
#